data_AF-A0AA42KPJ5-F1
#
_entry.id   AF-A0AA42KPJ5-F1
#
_cell.length_a   1.000
_cell.length_b   1.000
_cell.length_c   1.000
_cell.angle_alpha   90.00
_cell.angle_beta   90.00
_cell.angle_gamma   90.00
#
_symmetry.space_group_name_H-M   'P 1'
#
loop_
_entity.id
_entity.type
_entity.pdbx_description
1 polymer ?
#
loop_
_entity_poly.entity_id
_entity_poly.type
_entity_poly.pdbx_seq_one_letter_code
_entity_poly.pdbx_strand_id
1 'polypeptide(L)'
;MERRGTLKSWNDAKGFGFIQPEGGGEPLFVHISAMRGDSRPQVGDTVVYVAGSDAQGRPRAQHMRHAGLSLDRPAIRRKPAGTAKSSKPATPKSTRPARGERSTQPGIQQLPLKLLVLAALCVLPVWGGLVLLEQGLVWVLLAYPLVSLFSFCQYWLDKQSARKGRWRTPENSLHIAELLGGWPGALVAQQVFRHKTRKLSFQLVFWAIVALHQAFWIDQLTLGGRYLGHLLPL
;
A
#
# COMPACT_ATOMS: atom_id res chain seq x y z
N MET A 1 16.28 26.39 12.10
CA MET A 1 17.23 27.09 11.20
C MET A 1 17.51 26.20 10.01
N GLU A 2 17.47 26.76 8.81
CA GLU A 2 17.81 26.03 7.59
C GLU A 2 19.33 25.90 7.46
N ARG A 3 19.80 24.73 7.03
CA ARG A 3 21.19 24.37 6.84
C ARG A 3 21.38 23.86 5.41
N ARG A 4 22.60 23.98 4.90
CA ARG A 4 22.98 23.50 3.57
C ARG A 4 23.79 22.21 3.67
N GLY A 5 23.70 21.38 2.66
CA GLY A 5 24.48 20.16 2.53
C GLY A 5 24.36 19.56 1.14
N THR A 6 25.09 18.47 0.92
CA THR A 6 25.14 17.77 -0.36
C THR A 6 24.64 16.35 -0.20
N LEU A 7 23.84 15.86 -1.15
CA LEU A 7 23.33 14.50 -1.12
C LEU A 7 24.47 13.51 -1.43
N LYS A 8 24.94 12.77 -0.43
CA LYS A 8 26.06 11.83 -0.55
C LYS A 8 25.64 10.48 -1.12
N SER A 9 24.43 10.05 -0.80
CA SER A 9 23.86 8.81 -1.33
C SER A 9 22.35 8.92 -1.42
N TRP A 10 21.78 8.27 -2.43
CA TRP A 10 20.35 8.23 -2.68
C TRP A 10 19.95 6.87 -3.23
N ASN A 11 18.91 6.28 -2.65
CA ASN A 11 18.26 5.08 -3.16
C ASN A 11 16.86 5.46 -3.64
N ASP A 12 16.71 5.58 -4.96
CA ASP A 12 15.46 6.01 -5.58
C ASP A 12 14.32 5.00 -5.39
N ALA A 13 14.62 3.70 -5.48
CA ALA A 13 13.63 2.63 -5.29
C ALA A 13 13.04 2.62 -3.88
N LYS A 14 13.84 2.95 -2.86
CA LYS A 14 13.42 3.02 -1.45
C LYS A 14 13.08 4.44 -0.98
N GLY A 15 13.36 5.47 -1.78
CA GLY A 15 13.03 6.86 -1.51
C GLY A 15 13.77 7.49 -0.32
N PHE A 16 15.01 7.09 -0.04
CA PHE A 16 15.81 7.68 1.04
C PHE A 16 17.28 7.88 0.66
N GLY A 17 17.97 8.70 1.42
CA GLY A 17 19.38 8.97 1.24
C GLY A 17 20.03 9.63 2.46
N PHE A 18 21.25 10.10 2.27
CA PHE A 18 22.02 10.78 3.30
C PHE A 18 22.57 12.11 2.78
N ILE A 19 22.40 13.17 3.57
CA ILE A 19 22.92 14.50 3.32
C ILE A 19 24.20 14.67 4.14
N GLN A 20 25.28 15.06 3.48
CA GLN A 20 26.50 15.53 4.13
C GLN A 20 26.33 17.03 4.43
N PRO A 21 26.30 17.47 5.71
CA PRO A 21 26.22 18.88 6.05
C PRO A 21 27.46 19.64 5.54
N GLU A 22 27.27 20.87 5.06
CA GLU A 22 28.36 21.74 4.59
C GLU A 22 29.30 22.16 5.73
N GLY A 23 28.75 22.33 6.94
CA GLY A 23 29.53 22.63 8.15
C GLY A 23 30.28 21.43 8.75
N GLY A 24 30.35 20.30 8.04
CA GLY A 24 30.92 19.06 8.54
C GLY A 24 30.01 18.32 9.54
N GLY A 25 30.44 17.12 9.94
CA GLY A 25 29.71 16.24 10.86
C GLY A 25 29.14 14.98 10.21
N GLU A 26 28.40 14.22 11.00
CA GLU A 26 27.83 12.94 10.58
C GLU A 26 26.77 13.11 9.45
N PRO A 27 26.67 12.17 8.50
CA PRO A 27 25.65 12.19 7.47
C PRO A 27 24.24 12.14 8.08
N LEU A 28 23.38 13.08 7.67
CA LEU A 28 21.99 13.12 8.13
C LEU A 28 21.09 12.31 7.20
N PHE A 29 20.26 11.45 7.80
CA PHE A 29 19.27 10.69 7.05
C PHE A 29 18.16 11.60 6.49
N VAL A 30 17.75 11.35 5.24
CA VAL A 30 16.62 12.04 4.60
C VAL A 30 15.74 11.06 3.82
N HIS A 31 14.43 11.31 3.81
CA HIS A 31 13.44 10.54 3.06
C HIS A 31 12.74 11.45 2.04
N ILE A 32 12.29 10.92 0.91
CA ILE A 32 11.66 11.68 -0.18
C ILE A 32 10.43 12.46 0.28
N SER A 33 9.71 11.97 1.31
CA SER A 33 8.58 12.68 1.91
C SER A 33 8.94 13.98 2.61
N ALA A 34 10.22 14.19 2.95
CA ALA A 34 10.70 15.46 3.48
C ALA A 34 11.04 16.47 2.38
N MET A 35 11.10 16.05 1.11
CA MET A 35 11.40 16.93 -0.02
C MET A 35 10.19 17.76 -0.42
N ARG A 36 10.41 19.03 -0.72
CA ARG A 36 9.44 19.91 -1.39
C ARG A 36 9.97 20.27 -2.78
N GLY A 37 9.26 19.83 -3.82
CA GLY A 37 9.59 20.08 -5.22
C GLY A 37 9.10 18.95 -6.14
N ASP A 38 9.14 19.18 -7.46
CA ASP A 38 8.66 18.24 -8.48
C ASP A 38 9.76 17.33 -9.05
N SER A 39 11.03 17.58 -8.70
CA SER A 39 12.19 16.84 -9.20
C SER A 39 12.68 15.81 -8.19
N ARG A 40 13.03 14.60 -8.64
CA ARG A 40 13.66 13.58 -7.78
C ARG A 40 15.11 13.95 -7.49
N PRO A 41 15.64 13.66 -6.29
CA PRO A 41 16.97 14.11 -5.91
C PRO A 41 18.02 13.12 -6.43
N GLN A 42 19.19 13.65 -6.78
CA GLN A 42 20.32 12.91 -7.31
C GLN A 42 21.54 13.06 -6.38
N VAL A 43 22.40 12.03 -6.39
CA VAL A 43 23.65 12.08 -5.64
C VAL A 43 24.52 13.23 -6.20
N GLY A 44 25.04 14.06 -5.31
CA GLY A 44 25.77 15.28 -5.66
C GLY A 44 24.91 16.56 -5.61
N ASP A 45 23.59 16.46 -5.47
CA ASP A 45 22.73 17.63 -5.39
C ASP A 45 23.01 18.44 -4.12
N THR A 46 23.12 19.76 -4.28
CA THR A 46 23.14 20.69 -3.14
C THR A 46 21.70 20.92 -2.67
N VAL A 47 21.45 20.70 -1.38
CA VAL A 47 20.13 20.78 -0.77
C VAL A 47 20.13 21.69 0.46
N VAL A 48 19.01 22.36 0.67
CA VAL A 48 18.71 23.11 1.89
C VAL A 48 17.73 22.27 2.71
N TYR A 49 18.00 22.11 4.00
CA TYR A 49 17.20 21.28 4.90
C TYR A 49 17.14 21.88 6.31
N VAL A 50 16.18 21.44 7.11
CA VAL A 50 16.11 21.73 8.55
C VAL A 50 16.55 20.49 9.30
N ALA A 51 17.58 20.61 10.14
CA ALA A 51 17.98 19.53 11.03
C ALA A 51 16.92 19.33 12.13
N GLY A 52 16.48 18.09 12.31
CA GLY A 52 15.62 17.67 13.42
C GLY A 52 15.98 16.25 13.87
N SER A 53 15.13 15.67 14.70
CA SER A 53 15.28 14.28 15.16
C SER A 53 14.01 13.48 14.87
N ASP A 54 14.13 12.16 14.74
CA ASP A 54 12.98 11.26 14.71
C ASP A 54 12.40 11.04 16.12
N ALA A 55 11.32 10.24 16.22
CA ALA A 55 10.68 9.91 17.50
C ALA A 55 11.57 9.06 18.44
N GLN A 56 12.71 8.58 17.93
CA GLN A 56 13.70 7.76 18.61
C GLN A 56 15.01 8.54 18.87
N GLY A 57 15.03 9.84 18.60
CA GLY A 57 16.17 10.73 18.85
C GLY A 57 17.27 10.71 17.79
N ARG A 58 17.11 10.00 16.66
CA ARG A 58 18.13 9.95 15.60
C ARG A 58 18.08 11.19 14.72
N PRO A 59 19.24 11.73 14.29
CA PRO A 59 19.30 12.94 13.49
C PRO A 59 18.71 12.71 12.09
N ARG A 60 17.75 13.57 11.71
CA ARG A 60 17.01 13.51 10.45
C ARG A 60 16.89 14.90 9.81
N ALA A 61 17.03 14.96 8.50
CA ALA A 61 16.68 16.15 7.73
C ALA A 61 15.17 16.23 7.46
N GLN A 62 14.60 17.41 7.72
CA GLN A 62 13.21 17.77 7.44
C GLN A 62 13.16 18.93 6.44
N HIS A 63 12.06 19.07 5.70
CA HIS A 63 11.86 20.18 4.75
C HIS A 63 13.02 20.41 3.76
N MET A 64 13.47 19.32 3.12
CA MET A 64 14.53 19.36 2.12
C MET A 64 14.06 20.03 0.82
N ARG A 65 14.88 20.88 0.22
CA ARG A 65 14.67 21.43 -1.13
C ARG A 65 16.01 21.58 -1.87
N HIS A 66 15.99 21.61 -3.19
CA HIS A 66 17.20 21.88 -3.97
C HIS A 66 17.69 23.31 -3.73
N ALA A 67 18.99 23.47 -3.50
CA ALA A 67 19.62 24.78 -3.34
C ALA A 67 19.61 25.60 -4.63
N GLY A 68 19.47 24.94 -5.80
CA GLY A 68 19.34 25.55 -7.13
C GLY A 68 17.99 26.23 -7.40
N LEU A 69 17.04 26.21 -6.46
CA LEU A 69 15.88 27.12 -6.44
C LEU A 69 16.19 28.39 -5.63
N SER A 70 17.41 28.91 -5.74
CA SER A 70 17.70 30.31 -5.45
C SER A 70 16.98 31.16 -6.50
N LEU A 71 15.87 31.79 -6.10
CA LEU A 71 15.33 32.98 -6.77
C LEU A 71 16.39 34.07 -6.70
N ASP A 72 17.36 34.10 -7.62
CA ASP A 72 18.16 35.28 -7.90
C ASP A 72 18.67 35.24 -9.34
N ARG A 73 17.83 35.78 -10.22
CA ARG A 73 18.33 36.46 -11.41
C ARG A 73 17.55 37.78 -11.55
N PRO A 74 18.04 38.91 -11.04
CA PRO A 74 17.54 40.22 -11.42
C PRO A 74 18.12 40.55 -12.81
N ALA A 75 17.69 39.82 -13.84
CA ALA A 75 17.97 40.17 -15.23
C ALA A 75 16.83 41.05 -15.75
N ILE A 76 16.96 42.35 -15.48
CA ILE A 76 16.57 43.48 -16.34
C ILE A 76 15.15 43.36 -16.94
N ARG A 77 14.14 43.79 -16.19
CA ARG A 77 12.92 44.34 -16.78
C ARG A 77 12.95 45.87 -16.63
N ARG A 78 13.51 46.55 -17.64
CA ARG A 78 13.31 47.99 -17.81
C ARG A 78 11.81 48.26 -17.84
N LYS A 79 11.37 49.17 -16.98
CA LYS A 79 10.02 49.72 -16.94
C LYS A 79 9.91 50.81 -18.00
N PRO A 80 9.04 50.72 -19.02
CA PRO A 80 8.65 51.92 -19.75
C PRO A 80 7.73 52.74 -18.84
N ALA A 81 8.03 54.04 -18.75
CA ALA A 81 7.20 55.03 -18.10
C ALA A 81 5.79 55.05 -18.73
N GLY A 82 4.78 55.28 -17.90
CA GLY A 82 3.38 55.14 -18.27
C GLY A 82 2.80 56.25 -19.14
N THR A 83 1.66 55.95 -19.76
CA THR A 83 0.58 56.85 -20.19
C THR A 83 -0.68 55.96 -20.18
N ALA A 84 -1.54 56.05 -19.15
CA ALA A 84 -2.67 56.97 -18.98
C ALA A 84 -4.02 56.39 -19.48
N LYS A 85 -5.00 56.38 -18.55
CA LYS A 85 -6.47 56.30 -18.68
C LYS A 85 -7.10 54.93 -18.98
N SER A 86 -7.91 54.40 -18.06
CA SER A 86 -9.34 54.77 -17.92
C SER A 86 -10.07 53.91 -16.85
N SER A 87 -10.80 54.61 -15.98
CA SER A 87 -12.08 54.25 -15.32
C SER A 87 -12.41 52.79 -14.94
N LYS A 88 -12.61 52.56 -13.62
CA LYS A 88 -13.51 51.53 -13.07
C LYS A 88 -14.93 51.64 -13.67
N PRO A 89 -15.68 50.53 -13.72
CA PRO A 89 -16.85 50.44 -12.86
C PRO A 89 -16.98 49.11 -12.10
N ALA A 90 -17.87 49.14 -11.11
CA ALA A 90 -18.15 48.09 -10.13
C ALA A 90 -18.86 46.84 -10.70
N THR A 91 -18.58 45.71 -10.03
CA THR A 91 -19.24 44.39 -9.93
C THR A 91 -20.52 44.07 -10.73
N PRO A 92 -20.66 42.80 -11.15
CA PRO A 92 -21.51 41.91 -10.37
C PRO A 92 -20.86 40.56 -10.03
N LYS A 93 -21.25 40.03 -8.85
CA LYS A 93 -21.04 38.64 -8.42
C LYS A 93 -21.61 37.70 -9.49
N SER A 94 -20.72 37.04 -10.24
CA SER A 94 -21.08 35.91 -11.10
C SER A 94 -20.97 34.63 -10.28
N THR A 95 -22.12 34.20 -9.77
CA THR A 95 -22.36 32.88 -9.20
C THR A 95 -22.13 31.86 -10.30
N ARG A 96 -20.92 31.29 -10.38
CA ARG A 96 -20.68 30.10 -11.22
C ARG A 96 -21.56 28.97 -10.68
N PRO A 97 -22.44 28.36 -11.47
CA PRO A 97 -23.11 27.16 -11.02
C PRO A 97 -22.02 26.10 -10.82
N ALA A 98 -22.03 25.46 -9.67
CA ALA A 98 -21.27 24.24 -9.40
C ALA A 98 -21.75 23.18 -10.39
N ARG A 99 -21.20 23.21 -11.60
CA ARG A 99 -21.35 22.16 -12.60
C ARG A 99 -20.77 20.91 -11.98
N GLY A 100 -21.66 19.99 -11.63
CA GLY A 100 -21.36 18.75 -10.96
C GLY A 100 -20.26 17.99 -11.69
N GLU A 101 -19.06 18.04 -11.13
CA GLU A 101 -18.18 16.90 -11.19
C GLU A 101 -18.80 15.84 -10.29
N ARG A 102 -19.76 15.10 -10.86
CA ARG A 102 -19.92 13.69 -10.52
C ARG A 102 -18.56 13.06 -10.80
N SER A 103 -17.68 13.09 -9.80
CA SER A 103 -16.66 12.06 -9.70
C SER A 103 -17.43 10.75 -9.71
N THR A 104 -17.40 10.07 -10.85
CA THR A 104 -17.65 8.65 -10.94
C THR A 104 -16.59 7.99 -10.07
N GLN A 105 -16.80 8.01 -8.75
CA GLN A 105 -16.15 7.07 -7.87
C GLN A 105 -16.60 5.69 -8.36
N PRO A 106 -15.70 4.78 -8.76
CA PRO A 106 -16.06 3.39 -8.98
C PRO A 106 -16.24 2.75 -7.59
N GLY A 107 -17.28 3.18 -6.88
CA GLY A 107 -17.68 2.65 -5.60
C GLY A 107 -18.79 1.63 -5.83
N ILE A 108 -18.55 0.38 -5.41
CA ILE A 108 -19.56 -0.67 -5.19
C ILE A 108 -19.99 -1.52 -6.40
N GLN A 109 -19.59 -1.24 -7.66
CA GLN A 109 -20.10 -2.08 -8.78
C GLN A 109 -19.55 -3.52 -8.84
N GLN A 110 -18.38 -3.81 -8.25
CA GLN A 110 -17.74 -5.14 -8.38
C GLN A 110 -17.78 -6.01 -7.11
N LEU A 111 -18.47 -5.59 -6.05
CA LEU A 111 -18.66 -6.44 -4.87
C LEU A 111 -19.41 -7.74 -5.19
N PRO A 112 -20.53 -7.75 -5.98
CA PRO A 112 -21.21 -9.00 -6.28
C PRO A 112 -20.34 -9.96 -7.10
N LEU A 113 -19.60 -9.46 -8.10
CA LEU A 113 -18.69 -10.30 -8.90
C LEU A 113 -17.63 -10.98 -8.03
N LYS A 114 -17.05 -10.26 -7.06
CA LYS A 114 -16.02 -10.82 -6.17
C LYS A 114 -16.60 -11.82 -5.18
N LEU A 115 -17.83 -11.61 -4.72
CA LEU A 115 -18.54 -12.59 -3.89
C LEU A 115 -18.90 -13.85 -4.71
N LEU A 116 -19.25 -13.69 -5.98
CA LEU A 116 -19.44 -14.83 -6.91
C LEU A 116 -18.14 -15.60 -7.12
N VAL A 117 -17.01 -14.92 -7.31
CA VAL A 117 -15.69 -15.58 -7.40
C VAL A 117 -15.37 -16.32 -6.10
N LEU A 118 -15.60 -15.71 -4.94
CA LEU A 118 -15.40 -16.40 -3.65
C LEU A 118 -16.30 -17.64 -3.53
N ALA A 119 -17.58 -17.51 -3.85
CA ALA A 119 -18.53 -18.62 -3.81
C ALA A 119 -18.08 -19.74 -4.74
N ALA A 120 -17.68 -19.42 -5.98
CA ALA A 120 -17.17 -20.37 -6.96
C ALA A 120 -15.90 -21.09 -6.47
N LEU A 121 -14.94 -20.36 -5.89
CA LEU A 121 -13.72 -20.95 -5.34
C LEU A 121 -14.00 -21.88 -4.16
N CYS A 122 -15.05 -21.59 -3.37
CA CYS A 122 -15.46 -22.42 -2.24
C CYS A 122 -16.22 -23.71 -2.64
N VAL A 123 -16.69 -23.85 -3.88
CA VAL A 123 -17.47 -25.03 -4.30
C VAL A 123 -16.67 -26.32 -4.13
N LEU A 124 -15.44 -26.36 -4.65
CA LEU A 124 -14.57 -27.54 -4.58
C LEU A 124 -14.25 -27.97 -3.13
N PRO A 125 -13.76 -27.09 -2.23
CA PRO A 125 -13.50 -27.46 -0.85
C PRO A 125 -14.76 -27.88 -0.07
N VAL A 126 -15.91 -27.25 -0.34
CA VAL A 126 -17.18 -27.65 0.30
C VAL A 126 -17.62 -29.02 -0.20
N TRP A 127 -17.63 -29.24 -1.51
CA TRP A 127 -18.02 -30.52 -2.10
C TRP A 127 -17.12 -31.66 -1.61
N GLY A 128 -15.80 -31.47 -1.66
CA GLY A 128 -14.86 -32.46 -1.15
C GLY A 128 -14.96 -32.67 0.36
N GLY A 129 -15.22 -31.62 1.15
CA GLY A 129 -15.51 -31.74 2.57
C GLY A 129 -16.78 -32.55 2.86
N LEU A 130 -17.82 -32.45 2.03
CA LEU A 130 -19.04 -33.25 2.13
C LEU A 130 -18.79 -34.72 1.77
N VAL A 131 -17.98 -35.01 0.74
CA VAL A 131 -17.58 -36.38 0.40
C VAL A 131 -16.79 -37.02 1.55
N LEU A 132 -15.87 -36.27 2.16
CA LEU A 132 -15.08 -36.74 3.29
C LEU A 132 -15.91 -36.87 4.59
N LEU A 133 -17.02 -36.13 4.71
CA LEU A 133 -17.95 -36.25 5.83
C LEU A 133 -18.60 -37.65 5.86
N GLU A 134 -18.94 -38.21 4.69
CA GLU A 134 -19.46 -39.58 4.57
C GLU A 134 -18.44 -40.63 5.03
N GLN A 135 -17.15 -40.31 4.98
CA GLN A 135 -16.03 -41.14 5.45
C GLN A 135 -15.71 -40.91 6.94
N GLY A 136 -16.49 -40.07 7.64
CA GLY A 136 -16.32 -39.75 9.06
C GLY A 136 -15.32 -38.63 9.34
N LEU A 137 -14.73 -38.01 8.31
CA LEU A 137 -13.65 -37.03 8.44
C LEU A 137 -14.17 -35.59 8.59
N VAL A 138 -14.99 -35.36 9.62
CA VAL A 138 -15.77 -34.13 9.85
C VAL A 138 -14.87 -32.89 10.02
N TRP A 139 -13.65 -33.05 10.52
CA TRP A 139 -12.78 -31.95 10.87
C TRP A 139 -12.38 -31.09 9.67
N VAL A 140 -12.31 -31.65 8.45
CA VAL A 140 -11.94 -30.89 7.23
C VAL A 140 -12.99 -29.82 6.93
N LEU A 141 -14.26 -30.19 7.04
CA LEU A 141 -15.39 -29.27 6.81
C LEU A 141 -15.44 -28.16 7.86
N LEU A 142 -15.06 -28.45 9.11
CA LEU A 142 -14.98 -27.47 10.19
C LEU A 142 -13.71 -26.61 10.13
N ALA A 143 -12.61 -27.13 9.60
CA ALA A 143 -11.33 -26.44 9.55
C ALA A 143 -11.41 -25.16 8.68
N TYR A 144 -12.00 -25.24 7.48
CA TYR A 144 -12.13 -24.07 6.60
C TYR A 144 -12.83 -22.87 7.26
N PRO A 145 -14.03 -22.98 7.84
CA PRO A 145 -14.68 -21.84 8.49
C PRO A 145 -13.93 -21.36 9.72
N LEU A 146 -13.36 -22.25 10.54
CA LEU A 146 -12.60 -21.87 11.74
C LEU A 146 -11.32 -21.11 11.40
N VAL A 147 -10.52 -21.65 10.48
CA VAL A 147 -9.27 -21.01 10.03
C VAL A 147 -9.57 -19.75 9.22
N SER A 148 -10.68 -19.70 8.48
CA SER A 148 -11.14 -18.48 7.80
C SER A 148 -11.49 -17.37 8.80
N LEU A 149 -12.21 -17.68 9.88
CA LEU A 149 -12.52 -16.70 10.92
C LEU A 149 -11.24 -16.21 11.59
N PHE A 150 -10.32 -17.11 11.92
CA PHE A 150 -9.01 -16.75 12.47
C PHE A 150 -8.22 -15.83 11.52
N SER A 151 -8.16 -16.15 10.23
CA SER A 151 -7.49 -15.35 9.21
C SER A 151 -8.13 -13.96 9.06
N PHE A 152 -9.46 -13.88 9.04
CA PHE A 152 -10.18 -12.61 9.02
C PHE A 152 -9.82 -11.73 10.22
N CYS A 153 -9.80 -12.31 11.42
CA CYS A 153 -9.41 -11.62 12.65
C CYS A 153 -7.95 -11.13 12.59
N GLN A 154 -7.02 -11.92 12.05
CA GLN A 154 -5.64 -11.49 11.87
C GLN A 154 -5.52 -10.28 10.94
N TYR A 155 -6.23 -10.28 9.81
CA TYR A 155 -6.25 -9.12 8.90
C TYR A 155 -6.83 -7.86 9.57
N TRP A 156 -7.88 -8.03 10.39
CA TRP A 156 -8.46 -6.94 11.16
C TRP A 156 -7.45 -6.39 12.19
N LEU A 157 -6.79 -7.25 12.95
CA LEU A 157 -5.77 -6.88 13.93
C LEU A 157 -4.58 -6.19 13.25
N ASP A 158 -4.11 -6.70 12.12
CA ASP A 158 -3.04 -6.08 11.34
C ASP A 158 -3.42 -4.66 10.88
N LYS A 159 -4.66 -4.48 10.41
CA LYS A 159 -5.18 -3.16 10.04
C LYS A 159 -5.25 -2.22 11.23
N GLN A 160 -5.67 -2.70 12.40
CA GLN A 160 -5.68 -1.89 13.62
C GLN A 160 -4.27 -1.49 14.06
N SER A 161 -3.32 -2.42 14.06
CA SER A 161 -1.93 -2.15 14.41
C SER A 161 -1.31 -1.10 13.50
N ALA A 162 -1.59 -1.16 12.19
CA ALA A 162 -1.14 -0.15 11.23
C ALA A 162 -1.72 1.25 11.51
N ARG A 163 -2.95 1.35 12.01
CA ARG A 163 -3.59 2.64 12.39
C ARG A 163 -3.04 3.19 13.70
N LYS A 164 -2.77 2.31 14.67
CA LYS A 164 -2.29 2.66 16.02
C LYS A 164 -0.78 2.85 16.11
N GLY A 165 -0.06 2.78 14.99
CA GLY A 165 1.41 2.90 14.96
C GLY A 165 2.15 1.77 15.69
N ARG A 166 1.49 0.62 15.90
CA ARG A 166 2.08 -0.55 16.55
C ARG A 166 2.93 -1.34 15.56
N TRP A 167 3.72 -2.29 16.07
CA TRP A 167 4.46 -3.25 15.23
C TRP A 167 3.51 -3.95 14.25
N ARG A 168 3.88 -3.97 12.96
CA ARG A 168 3.10 -4.60 11.89
C ARG A 168 3.28 -6.11 11.93
N THR A 169 2.24 -6.86 11.58
CA THR A 169 2.39 -8.32 11.44
C THR A 169 3.23 -8.65 10.20
N PRO A 170 4.19 -9.60 10.30
CA PRO A 170 4.95 -10.05 9.15
C PRO A 170 4.02 -10.77 8.16
N GLU A 171 4.27 -10.60 6.86
CA GLU A 171 3.39 -11.14 5.81
C GLU A 171 3.35 -12.67 5.82
N ASN A 172 4.44 -13.32 6.22
CA ASN A 172 4.52 -14.78 6.33
C ASN A 172 3.47 -15.36 7.29
N SER A 173 3.16 -14.67 8.40
CA SER A 173 2.15 -15.14 9.35
C SER A 173 0.75 -15.20 8.73
N LEU A 174 0.43 -14.27 7.84
CA LEU A 174 -0.86 -14.26 7.15
C LEU A 174 -0.93 -15.35 6.09
N HIS A 175 0.14 -15.54 5.32
CA HIS A 175 0.21 -16.61 4.32
C HIS A 175 0.15 -18.01 4.95
N ILE A 176 0.68 -18.20 6.16
CA ILE A 176 0.53 -19.48 6.89
C ILE A 176 -0.94 -19.76 7.18
N ALA A 177 -1.70 -18.78 7.70
CA ALA A 177 -3.12 -18.99 7.95
C ALA A 177 -3.93 -19.20 6.67
N GLU A 178 -3.55 -18.54 5.57
CA GLU A 178 -4.16 -18.75 4.26
C GLU A 178 -3.91 -20.17 3.74
N LEU A 179 -2.69 -20.68 3.90
CA LEU A 179 -2.28 -22.04 3.51
C LEU A 179 -2.95 -23.13 4.35
N LEU A 180 -3.31 -22.84 5.60
CA LEU A 180 -4.07 -23.76 6.46
C LEU A 180 -5.58 -23.77 6.15
N GLY A 181 -6.02 -23.16 5.04
CA GLY A 181 -7.44 -23.09 4.64
C GLY A 181 -8.14 -21.79 5.03
N GLY A 182 -7.42 -20.79 5.52
CA GLY A 182 -7.96 -19.47 5.88
C GLY A 182 -8.09 -18.49 4.72
N TRP A 183 -7.77 -18.91 3.49
CA TRP A 183 -7.84 -18.05 2.31
C TRP A 183 -9.24 -17.46 2.03
N PRO A 184 -10.39 -18.14 2.29
CA PRO A 184 -11.70 -17.53 2.10
C PRO A 184 -11.91 -16.32 3.01
N GLY A 185 -11.60 -16.47 4.31
CA GLY A 185 -11.67 -15.39 5.29
C GLY A 185 -10.70 -14.25 4.98
N ALA A 186 -9.49 -14.57 4.52
CA ALA A 186 -8.53 -13.57 4.05
C ALA A 186 -9.06 -12.79 2.85
N LEU A 187 -9.66 -13.45 1.85
CA LEU A 187 -10.21 -12.81 0.66
C LEU A 187 -11.33 -11.82 1.02
N VAL A 188 -12.21 -12.21 1.95
CA VAL A 188 -13.25 -11.31 2.50
C VAL A 188 -12.59 -10.13 3.23
N ALA A 189 -11.62 -10.39 4.11
CA ALA A 189 -10.94 -9.36 4.88
C ALA A 189 -10.21 -8.33 4.00
N GLN A 190 -9.55 -8.78 2.93
CA GLN A 190 -8.90 -7.92 1.94
C GLN A 190 -9.90 -6.93 1.31
N GLN A 191 -11.12 -7.38 1.02
CA GLN A 191 -12.18 -6.56 0.44
C GLN A 191 -12.76 -5.58 1.46
N VAL A 192 -13.09 -6.06 2.66
CA VAL A 192 -13.69 -5.27 3.75
C VAL A 192 -12.73 -4.17 4.22
N PHE A 193 -11.46 -4.50 4.46
CA PHE A 193 -10.49 -3.55 5.01
C PHE A 193 -9.68 -2.81 3.93
N ARG A 194 -9.88 -3.15 2.65
CA ARG A 194 -9.12 -2.66 1.49
C ARG A 194 -7.62 -2.65 1.80
N HIS A 195 -7.16 -3.74 2.40
CA HIS A 195 -5.82 -3.89 2.94
C HIS A 195 -5.14 -5.02 2.21
N LYS A 196 -3.87 -4.81 1.80
CA LYS A 196 -3.06 -5.79 1.06
C LYS A 196 -3.62 -6.19 -0.32
N THR A 197 -4.50 -5.39 -0.92
CA THR A 197 -5.07 -5.61 -2.27
C THR A 197 -4.22 -5.10 -3.43
N ARG A 198 -3.25 -4.21 -3.18
CA ARG A 198 -2.44 -3.56 -4.23
C ARG A 198 -0.98 -4.06 -4.31
N LYS A 199 -0.51 -4.80 -3.32
CA LYS A 199 0.88 -5.26 -3.28
C LYS A 199 1.00 -6.54 -4.11
N LEU A 200 1.63 -6.45 -5.29
CA LEU A 200 1.70 -7.57 -6.24
C LEU A 200 2.33 -8.82 -5.62
N SER A 201 3.47 -8.68 -4.92
CA SER A 201 4.15 -9.83 -4.31
C SER A 201 3.24 -10.59 -3.32
N PHE A 202 2.45 -9.86 -2.53
CA PHE A 202 1.52 -10.45 -1.57
C PHE A 202 0.37 -11.16 -2.30
N GLN A 203 -0.20 -10.53 -3.32
CA GLN A 203 -1.28 -11.10 -4.12
C GLN A 203 -0.83 -12.35 -4.90
N LEU A 204 0.40 -12.38 -5.42
CA LEU A 204 0.94 -13.55 -6.11
C LEU A 204 1.03 -14.76 -5.17
N VAL A 205 1.58 -14.58 -3.96
CA VAL A 205 1.66 -15.65 -2.96
C VAL A 205 0.26 -16.10 -2.54
N PHE A 206 -0.64 -15.16 -2.27
CA PHE A 206 -2.04 -15.45 -1.94
C PHE A 206 -2.73 -16.29 -3.02
N TRP A 207 -2.64 -15.90 -4.29
CA TRP A 207 -3.27 -16.63 -5.40
C TRP A 207 -2.61 -17.97 -5.67
N ALA A 208 -1.30 -18.11 -5.44
CA ALA A 208 -0.62 -19.40 -5.50
C ALA A 208 -1.14 -20.37 -4.43
N ILE A 209 -1.38 -19.88 -3.20
CA ILE A 209 -2.00 -20.66 -2.12
C ILE A 209 -3.41 -21.11 -2.53
N VAL A 210 -4.25 -20.19 -3.03
CA VAL A 210 -5.60 -20.55 -3.51
C VAL A 210 -5.52 -21.60 -4.61
N ALA A 211 -4.66 -21.41 -5.61
CA ALA A 211 -4.48 -22.37 -6.70
C ALA A 211 -4.03 -23.75 -6.19
N LEU A 212 -3.15 -23.81 -5.20
CA LEU A 212 -2.72 -25.05 -4.56
C LEU A 212 -3.90 -25.76 -3.87
N HIS A 213 -4.75 -25.03 -3.14
CA HIS A 213 -5.97 -25.60 -2.57
C HIS A 213 -6.93 -26.13 -3.64
N GLN A 214 -7.12 -25.40 -4.74
CA GLN A 214 -7.98 -25.88 -5.82
C GLN A 214 -7.41 -27.13 -6.47
N ALA A 215 -6.09 -27.17 -6.73
CA ALA A 215 -5.42 -28.33 -7.29
C ALA A 215 -5.54 -29.56 -6.37
N PHE A 216 -5.39 -29.37 -5.06
CA PHE A 216 -5.60 -30.42 -4.06
C PHE A 216 -7.01 -31.02 -4.16
N TRP A 217 -8.05 -30.18 -4.18
CA TRP A 217 -9.42 -30.69 -4.25
C TRP A 217 -9.78 -31.31 -5.60
N ILE A 218 -9.24 -30.79 -6.69
CA ILE A 218 -9.39 -31.41 -8.01
C ILE A 218 -8.78 -32.80 -8.00
N ASP A 219 -7.53 -32.96 -7.52
CA ASP A 219 -6.87 -34.27 -7.41
C ASP A 219 -7.65 -35.23 -6.52
N GLN A 220 -8.11 -34.78 -5.36
CA GLN A 220 -8.88 -35.61 -4.44
C GLN A 220 -10.21 -36.08 -5.04
N LEU A 221 -10.92 -35.21 -5.76
CA LEU A 221 -12.25 -35.51 -6.30
C LEU A 221 -12.22 -36.27 -7.63
N THR A 222 -11.21 -36.05 -8.47
CA THR A 222 -11.17 -36.60 -9.84
C THR A 222 -10.17 -37.74 -10.00
N LEU A 223 -9.07 -37.71 -9.25
CA LEU A 223 -7.95 -38.66 -9.35
C LEU A 223 -7.80 -39.50 -8.08
N GLY A 224 -8.72 -39.36 -7.12
CA GLY A 224 -8.73 -40.11 -5.86
C GLY A 224 -7.55 -39.80 -4.95
N GLY A 225 -6.95 -38.60 -5.06
CA GLY A 225 -5.82 -38.19 -4.22
C GLY A 225 -4.48 -38.78 -4.65
N ARG A 226 -4.36 -39.29 -5.89
CA ARG A 226 -3.17 -39.98 -6.38
C ARG A 226 -1.91 -39.13 -6.37
N TYR A 227 -2.03 -37.81 -6.55
CA TYR A 227 -0.86 -36.92 -6.66
C TYR A 227 -0.65 -36.05 -5.42
N LEU A 228 -1.70 -35.66 -4.72
CA LEU A 228 -1.64 -34.71 -3.60
C LEU A 228 -2.25 -35.28 -2.31
N GLY A 229 -2.92 -36.43 -2.37
CA GLY A 229 -3.49 -37.09 -1.19
C GLY A 229 -2.46 -37.52 -0.16
N HIS A 230 -1.18 -37.67 -0.53
CA HIS A 230 -0.11 -37.95 0.43
C HIS A 230 0.27 -36.74 1.31
N LEU A 231 -0.16 -35.53 0.95
CA LEU A 231 0.14 -34.30 1.71
C LEU A 231 -0.68 -34.17 2.99
N LEU A 232 -1.85 -34.81 3.03
CA LEU A 232 -2.71 -34.86 4.20
C LEU A 232 -3.12 -36.32 4.38
N PRO A 233 -2.76 -36.97 5.51
CA PRO A 233 -3.29 -38.29 5.82
C PRO A 233 -4.80 -38.12 6.13
N LEU A 234 -5.61 -38.16 5.07
CA LEU A 234 -7.08 -38.12 5.11
C LEU A 234 -7.63 -39.54 5.11
#